data_AF-A0A090V623-F1
#
_entry.id   AF-A0A090V623-F1
#
_cell.length_a   1.000
_cell.length_b   1.000
_cell.length_c   1.000
_cell.angle_alpha   90.00
_cell.angle_beta   90.00
_cell.angle_gamma   90.00
#
_symmetry.space_group_name_H-M   'P 1'
#
loop_
_entity.id
_entity.type
_entity.pdbx_description
1 polymer ?
#
loop_
_entity_poly.entity_id
_entity_poly.type
_entity_poly.pdbx_seq_one_letter_code
_entity_poly.pdbx_strand_id
1 'polypeptide(L)' 'MNKTKAIELLTDIISCSDRENKLQGKEFYKSALKILQDERSSENELKTLYRRFCGYFAHGDFTNVEYAKINLLINYLES' A
#
# COMPACT_ATOMS: atom_id res chain seq x y z
N MET A 1 6.65 -7.36 -10.44
CA MET A 1 5.97 -6.34 -9.62
C MET A 1 5.78 -5.09 -10.45
N ASN A 2 4.61 -4.45 -10.42
CA ASN A 2 4.41 -3.18 -11.12
C ASN A 2 4.61 -2.00 -10.15
N LYS A 3 5.88 -1.62 -9.94
CA LYS A 3 6.30 -0.59 -8.98
C LYS A 3 5.65 0.77 -9.24
N THR A 4 5.60 1.20 -10.51
CA THR A 4 4.99 2.49 -10.90
C THR A 4 3.51 2.55 -10.54
N LYS A 5 2.72 1.56 -10.94
CA LYS A 5 1.29 1.52 -10.61
C LYS A 5 1.04 1.38 -9.10
N ALA A 6 1.90 0.64 -8.40
CA ALA A 6 1.82 0.52 -6.94
C ALA A 6 2.07 1.87 -6.24
N ILE A 7 3.06 2.65 -6.70
CA ILE A 7 3.33 4.01 -6.19
C ILE A 7 2.15 4.94 -6.43
N GLU A 8 1.62 4.97 -7.66
CA GLU A 8 0.48 5.82 -8.04
C GLU A 8 -0.74 5.54 -7.16
N LEU A 9 -1.11 4.26 -7.03
CA LEU A 9 -2.26 3.84 -6.26
C LEU A 9 -2.06 4.07 -4.75
N LEU A 10 -0.88 3.81 -4.22
CA LEU A 10 -0.59 4.06 -2.80
C LEU A 10 -0.59 5.56 -2.47
N THR A 11 -0.14 6.41 -3.38
CA THR A 11 -0.21 7.87 -3.24
C THR A 11 -1.67 8.34 -3.20
N ASP A 12 -2.52 7.77 -4.05
CA ASP A 12 -3.95 8.05 -4.06
C ASP A 12 -4.65 7.58 -2.77
N ILE A 13 -4.32 6.38 -2.25
CA ILE A 13 -4.80 5.89 -0.95
C ILE A 13 -4.46 6.89 0.16
N ILE A 14 -3.21 7.34 0.24
CA ILE A 14 -2.76 8.31 1.25
C ILE A 14 -3.55 9.62 1.13
N SER A 15 -3.73 10.13 -0.09
CA SER A 15 -4.49 11.36 -0.34
C SER A 15 -5.95 11.24 0.11
N CYS A 16 -6.57 10.07 -0.11
CA CYS A 16 -7.93 9.81 0.37
C CYS A 16 -7.99 9.73 1.90
N SER A 17 -7.10 8.97 2.54
CA SER A 17 -7.06 8.86 4.00
C SER A 17 -6.85 10.23 4.66
N ASP A 18 -6.03 11.11 4.06
CA ASP A 18 -5.80 12.47 4.55
C ASP A 18 -7.05 13.34 4.46
N ARG A 19 -7.79 13.29 3.35
CA ARG A 19 -9.06 14.03 3.19
C ARG A 19 -10.14 13.55 4.13
N GLU A 20 -10.18 12.26 4.43
CA GLU A 20 -11.17 11.63 5.33
C GLU A 20 -10.78 11.71 6.82
N ASN A 21 -9.64 12.32 7.16
CA ASN A 21 -9.06 12.32 8.52
C ASN A 21 -8.89 10.91 9.12
N LYS A 22 -8.68 9.89 8.27
CA LYS A 22 -8.48 8.51 8.72
C LYS A 22 -7.05 8.33 9.24
N LEU A 23 -6.93 7.98 10.52
CA LEU A 23 -5.64 7.80 11.18
C LEU A 23 -5.06 6.39 11.00
N GLN A 24 -5.90 5.38 10.91
CA GLN A 24 -5.47 3.98 10.78
C GLN A 24 -4.80 3.76 9.42
N GLY A 25 -3.70 3.00 9.39
CA GLY A 25 -3.00 2.62 8.15
C GLY A 25 -2.08 3.70 7.58
N LYS A 26 -2.28 4.98 7.91
CA LYS A 26 -1.55 6.12 7.32
C LYS A 26 -0.02 6.01 7.43
N GLU A 27 0.50 5.69 8.62
CA GLU A 27 1.95 5.51 8.79
C GLU A 27 2.48 4.26 8.07
N PHE A 28 1.66 3.21 7.98
CA PHE A 28 2.00 2.03 7.18
C PHE A 28 2.07 2.39 5.69
N TYR A 29 1.12 3.15 5.16
CA TYR A 29 1.12 3.59 3.75
C TYR A 29 2.33 4.46 3.43
N LYS A 30 2.68 5.43 4.29
CA LYS A 30 3.86 6.27 4.08
C LYS A 30 5.16 5.45 4.10
N SER A 31 5.27 4.49 5.02
CA SER A 31 6.42 3.59 5.08
C SER A 31 6.52 2.72 3.83
N ALA A 32 5.39 2.16 3.39
CA ALA A 32 5.30 1.40 2.14
C ALA A 32 5.70 2.23 0.92
N LEU A 33 5.27 3.50 0.85
CA LEU A 33 5.60 4.40 -0.25
C LEU A 33 7.10 4.68 -0.32
N LYS A 34 7.77 4.87 0.83
CA LYS A 34 9.23 5.03 0.88
C LYS A 34 9.97 3.81 0.31
N ILE A 35 9.55 2.60 0.68
CA ILE A 35 10.12 1.35 0.12
C ILE A 35 9.89 1.29 -1.39
N LEU A 36 8.67 1.61 -1.84
CA LEU A 36 8.35 1.61 -3.27
C LEU A 36 9.04 2.74 -4.05
N GLN A 37 9.50 3.82 -3.42
CA GLN A 37 10.23 4.88 -4.12
C GLN A 37 11.75 4.67 -4.12
N ASP A 38 12.26 3.86 -3.19
CA ASP A 38 13.68 3.56 -3.13
C ASP A 38 14.08 2.59 -4.24
N GLU A 39 14.88 3.05 -5.20
CA GLU A 39 15.44 2.25 -6.29
C GLU A 39 16.34 1.11 -5.80
N ARG A 40 16.90 1.23 -4.58
CA ARG A 40 17.77 0.23 -3.96
C ARG A 40 17.02 -0.83 -3.16
N SER A 41 15.69 -0.72 -3.03
CA SER A 41 14.90 -1.73 -2.32
C SER A 41 15.10 -3.11 -2.93
N SER A 42 15.51 -4.04 -2.08
CA SER A 42 15.76 -5.42 -2.43
C SER A 42 14.46 -6.15 -2.76
N GLU A 43 14.56 -7.23 -3.54
CA GLU A 43 13.42 -8.11 -3.82
C GLU A 43 12.79 -8.67 -2.51
N ASN A 44 13.60 -8.90 -1.48
CA ASN A 44 13.12 -9.37 -0.19
C ASN A 44 12.30 -8.32 0.58
N GLU A 45 12.69 -7.04 0.50
CA GLU A 45 11.91 -5.94 1.06
C GLU A 45 10.56 -5.81 0.35
N LEU A 46 10.54 -5.97 -0.97
CA LEU A 46 9.33 -5.91 -1.78
C LEU A 46 8.40 -7.10 -1.49
N LYS A 47 8.93 -8.32 -1.36
CA LYS A 47 8.16 -9.51 -0.92
C LYS A 47 7.61 -9.33 0.49
N THR A 48 8.40 -8.74 1.39
CA THR A 48 7.96 -8.42 2.75
C THR A 48 6.83 -7.40 2.72
N LEU A 49 6.92 -6.39 1.86
CA LEU A 49 5.88 -5.39 1.68
C LEU A 49 4.57 -6.02 1.20
N TYR A 50 4.60 -6.89 0.18
CA TYR A 50 3.44 -7.65 -0.28
C TYR A 50 2.78 -8.41 0.88
N ARG A 51 3.55 -9.19 1.65
CA ARG A 51 3.03 -9.95 2.80
C ARG A 51 2.40 -9.06 3.86
N ARG A 52 2.99 -7.90 4.13
CA ARG A 52 2.45 -6.92 5.08
C ARG A 52 1.12 -6.35 4.59
N PHE A 53 0.97 -6.07 3.29
CA PHE A 53 -0.32 -5.65 2.73
C PHE A 53 -1.36 -6.77 2.78
N CYS A 54 -1.01 -8.02 2.50
CA CYS A 54 -1.94 -9.15 2.65
C CYS A 54 -2.42 -9.30 4.11
N GLY A 55 -1.51 -9.22 5.07
CA GLY A 55 -1.86 -9.27 6.49
C GLY A 55 -2.71 -8.07 6.93
N TYR A 56 -2.37 -6.88 6.44
CA TYR A 56 -3.17 -5.69 6.70
C TYR A 56 -4.57 -5.82 6.07
N PHE A 57 -4.69 -6.32 4.85
CA PHE A 57 -5.97 -6.54 4.16
C PHE A 57 -6.89 -7.55 4.87
N ALA A 58 -6.32 -8.56 5.53
CA ALA A 58 -7.08 -9.54 6.28
C ALA A 58 -7.65 -9.02 7.62
N HIS A 59 -7.03 -8.00 8.22
CA HIS A 59 -7.30 -7.60 9.61
C HIS A 59 -7.52 -6.09 9.82
N GLY A 60 -7.29 -5.27 8.80
CA GLY A 60 -7.46 -3.83 8.85
C GLY A 60 -8.93 -3.45 8.83
N ASP A 61 -9.20 -2.25 9.32
CA ASP A 61 -10.51 -1.62 9.19
C ASP A 61 -10.48 -0.65 8.01
N PHE A 62 -11.43 -0.78 7.11
CA PHE A 62 -11.42 -0.19 5.77
C PHE A 62 -12.77 0.45 5.45
N THR A 63 -12.72 1.56 4.72
CA THR A 63 -13.89 1.95 3.94
C THR A 63 -13.98 1.05 2.70
N ASN A 64 -15.17 0.92 2.09
CA ASN A 64 -15.32 0.15 0.85
C ASN A 64 -14.36 0.62 -0.26
N VAL A 65 -14.13 1.94 -0.33
CA VAL A 65 -13.23 2.54 -1.31
C VAL A 65 -11.78 2.17 -1.02
N GLU A 66 -11.35 2.27 0.24
CA GLU A 66 -10.00 1.91 0.66
C GLU A 66 -9.73 0.41 0.47
N TYR A 67 -10.69 -0.43 0.82
CA TYR A 67 -10.63 -1.88 0.60
C TYR A 67 -10.39 -2.21 -0.88
N ALA A 68 -11.17 -1.63 -1.78
CA ALA A 68 -11.03 -1.87 -3.22
C ALA A 68 -9.65 -1.43 -3.74
N LYS A 69 -9.14 -0.28 -3.28
CA LYS A 69 -7.81 0.22 -3.66
C LYS A 69 -6.68 -0.64 -3.09
N ILE A 70 -6.77 -1.10 -1.84
CA ILE A 70 -5.75 -1.99 -1.25
C ILE A 70 -5.74 -3.34 -1.95
N ASN A 71 -6.91 -3.90 -2.28
CA ASN A 71 -6.98 -5.14 -3.05
C ASN A 71 -6.28 -5.00 -4.40
N LEU A 72 -6.51 -3.90 -5.11
CA LEU A 72 -5.83 -3.61 -6.37
C LEU A 72 -4.31 -3.40 -6.17
N LEU A 73 -3.90 -2.75 -5.08
CA LEU A 73 -2.50 -2.56 -4.74
C LEU A 73 -1.78 -3.90 -4.52
N ILE A 74 -2.42 -4.84 -3.80
CA ILE A 74 -1.87 -6.18 -3.58
C ILE A 74 -1.58 -6.88 -4.93
N ASN A 75 -2.48 -6.79 -5.89
CA ASN A 75 -2.27 -7.37 -7.23
C ASN A 75 -1.02 -6.79 -7.93
N TYR A 76 -0.77 -5.48 -7.79
CA TYR A 76 0.44 -4.86 -8.34
C TYR A 76 1.73 -5.26 -7.62
N LEU A 77 1.63 -5.60 -6.33
CA LEU A 77 2.74 -6.06 -5.50
C LEU A 77 3.04 -7.56 -5.66
N GLU A 78 2.05 -8.38 -6.01
CA GLU A 78 2.19 -9.82 -6.24
C GLU A 78 2.86 -10.15 -7.58
N SER A 79 2.50 -9.38 -8.62
CA SER A 79 3.01 -9.52 -9.98
C SER A 79 4.51 -9.32 -10.05
#